data_AF-A0AAN9VUK6-F1
#
_entry.id   AF-A0AAN9VUK6-F1
#
_cell.length_a   1.000
_cell.length_b   1.000
_cell.length_c   1.000
_cell.angle_alpha   90.00
_cell.angle_beta   90.00
_cell.angle_gamma   90.00
#
_symmetry.space_group_name_H-M   'P 1'
#
loop_
_entity.id
_entity.type
_entity.pdbx_description
1 polymer ?
#
loop_
_entity_poly.entity_id
_entity_poly.type
_entity_poly.pdbx_seq_one_letter_code
_entity_poly.pdbx_strand_id
1 'polypeptide(L)'
;MAERLDMNSLSKFDGSNYNQWRFQMNCALRAKGLYEIVHGTELKPENNDETQKAWIKNDATAMFILTSALDYAQITLIENCESSHQIIDKLDSIYLQRPESSKMIAHERFHQYRMKDSDSVAQHIENVENLAKKLKDIGETVSDAAIMTKIISTLPQKFLNFRQAWLSVSEDRQTLRNLTSRLVDEEANLSLVEQMETAFTVSSGKNQSTKSKRSTKQREPSSSG
;
A
#
# COMPACT_ATOMS: atom_id res chain seq x y z
N MET A 1 -38.26 30.73 16.23
CA MET A 1 -38.30 29.25 16.32
C MET A 1 -37.10 28.72 15.59
N ALA A 2 -36.09 28.20 16.29
CA ALA A 2 -34.98 27.53 15.63
C ALA A 2 -35.46 26.11 15.27
N GLU A 3 -35.58 25.82 13.98
CA GLU A 3 -35.92 24.48 13.50
C GLU A 3 -34.88 23.48 14.02
N ARG A 4 -35.35 22.48 14.78
CA ARG A 4 -34.56 21.31 15.15
C ARG A 4 -34.29 20.55 13.85
N LEU A 5 -33.12 20.78 13.25
CA LEU A 5 -32.55 19.83 12.31
C LEU A 5 -32.37 18.50 13.06
N ASP A 6 -33.21 17.51 12.75
CA ASP A 6 -33.15 16.16 13.31
C ASP A 6 -31.87 15.46 12.85
N MET A 7 -30.85 15.53 13.71
CA MET A 7 -29.54 14.90 13.49
C MET A 7 -29.61 13.37 13.59
N ASN A 8 -30.75 12.80 14.00
CA ASN A 8 -31.02 11.36 14.00
C ASN A 8 -31.04 10.73 12.59
N SER A 9 -30.98 11.55 11.53
CA SER A 9 -30.90 11.08 10.14
C SER A 9 -29.48 10.80 9.66
N LEU A 10 -28.44 11.24 10.39
CA LEU A 10 -27.05 10.92 10.05
C LEU A 10 -26.70 9.54 10.60
N SER A 11 -26.31 8.63 9.70
CA SER A 11 -25.71 7.36 10.08
C SER A 11 -24.47 7.61 10.93
N LYS A 12 -24.35 6.90 12.05
CA LYS A 12 -23.15 6.95 12.89
C LYS A 12 -21.93 6.50 12.08
N PHE A 13 -20.81 7.18 12.30
CA PHE A 13 -19.54 6.82 11.69
C PHE A 13 -18.92 5.65 12.45
N ASP A 14 -18.74 4.55 11.74
CA ASP A 14 -18.19 3.28 12.22
C ASP A 14 -16.68 3.12 11.91
N GLY A 15 -16.07 4.12 11.26
CA GLY A 15 -14.69 4.07 10.78
C GLY A 15 -14.55 3.92 9.26
N SER A 16 -15.65 3.65 8.52
CA SER A 16 -15.65 3.47 7.06
C SER A 16 -16.21 4.69 6.33
N ASN A 17 -15.75 4.91 5.09
CA ASN A 17 -16.24 5.99 4.22
C ASN A 17 -16.11 7.41 4.81
N TYR A 18 -15.02 7.67 5.54
CA TYR A 18 -14.81 8.92 6.28
C TYR A 18 -14.99 10.18 5.43
N ASN A 19 -14.52 10.20 4.18
CA ASN A 19 -14.69 11.37 3.30
C ASN A 19 -16.16 11.75 3.10
N GLN A 20 -17.04 10.75 2.97
CA GLN A 20 -18.47 10.99 2.74
C GLN A 20 -19.16 11.42 4.04
N TRP A 21 -18.84 10.77 5.16
CA TRP A 21 -19.35 11.18 6.47
C TRP A 21 -18.89 12.61 6.81
N ARG A 22 -17.61 12.93 6.60
CA ARG A 22 -17.02 14.25 6.84
C ARG A 22 -17.69 15.32 5.98
N PHE A 23 -17.99 15.01 4.72
CA PHE A 23 -18.74 15.92 3.85
C PHE A 23 -20.13 16.23 4.42
N GLN A 24 -20.90 15.21 4.79
CA GLN A 24 -22.23 15.38 5.40
C GLN A 24 -22.16 16.17 6.72
N MET A 25 -21.18 15.85 7.57
CA MET A 25 -20.93 16.55 8.83
C MET A 25 -20.63 18.03 8.61
N ASN A 26 -19.76 18.35 7.65
CA ASN A 26 -19.46 19.74 7.30
C ASN A 26 -20.69 20.49 6.80
N CYS A 27 -21.59 19.85 6.04
CA CYS A 27 -22.87 20.45 5.65
C CYS A 27 -23.76 20.75 6.87
N ALA A 28 -23.87 19.81 7.81
CA ALA A 28 -24.64 20.00 9.04
C ALA A 28 -24.08 21.13 9.92
N LEU A 29 -22.76 21.20 10.07
CA LEU A 29 -22.08 22.26 10.83
C LEU A 29 -22.28 23.64 10.20
N ARG A 30 -22.22 23.75 8.86
CA ARG A 30 -22.51 25.00 8.15
C ARG A 30 -23.96 25.43 8.33
N ALA A 31 -24.91 24.50 8.25
CA ALA A 31 -26.33 24.79 8.49
C ALA A 31 -26.60 25.35 9.89
N LYS A 32 -25.74 25.02 10.87
CA LYS A 32 -25.83 25.54 12.25
C LYS A 32 -24.90 26.72 12.55
N GLY A 33 -24.13 27.20 11.56
CA GLY A 33 -23.16 28.28 11.75
C GLY A 33 -21.98 27.91 12.67
N LEU A 34 -21.67 26.61 12.80
CA LEU A 34 -20.61 26.11 13.70
C LEU A 34 -19.32 25.73 12.96
N TYR A 35 -19.33 25.80 11.63
CA TYR A 35 -18.23 25.32 10.78
C TYR A 35 -16.89 26.02 11.09
N GLU A 36 -16.90 27.33 11.26
CA GLU A 36 -15.69 28.12 11.49
C GLU A 36 -15.03 27.81 12.85
N ILE A 37 -15.84 27.54 13.88
CA ILE A 37 -15.34 27.13 15.20
C ILE A 37 -14.69 25.75 15.12
N VAL A 38 -15.35 24.79 14.45
CA VAL A 38 -14.84 23.42 14.30
C VAL A 38 -13.54 23.39 13.49
N HIS A 39 -13.43 24.19 12.43
CA HIS A 39 -12.21 24.24 11.61
C HIS A 39 -11.15 25.22 12.14
N GLY A 40 -11.38 25.83 13.30
CA GLY A 40 -10.40 26.67 13.99
C GLY A 40 -10.16 28.04 13.34
N THR A 41 -11.01 28.46 12.40
CA THR A 41 -10.96 29.79 11.78
C THR A 41 -11.57 30.86 12.68
N GLU A 42 -12.54 30.51 13.53
CA GLU A 42 -13.07 31.37 14.59
C GLU A 42 -12.42 31.03 15.94
N LEU A 43 -11.46 31.86 16.35
CA LEU A 43 -10.73 31.68 17.60
C LEU A 43 -11.55 32.15 18.82
N LYS A 44 -11.35 31.48 19.95
CA LYS A 44 -11.96 31.85 21.23
C LYS A 44 -11.59 33.31 21.60
N PRO A 45 -12.58 34.19 21.84
CA PRO A 45 -12.30 35.57 22.26
C PRO A 45 -11.62 35.65 23.64
N GLU A 46 -10.64 36.55 23.79
CA GLU A 46 -9.89 36.75 25.04
C GLU A 46 -10.53 37.75 26.01
N ASN A 47 -11.20 38.81 25.49
CA ASN A 47 -11.46 40.04 26.27
C ASN A 47 -12.94 40.43 26.40
N ASN A 48 -13.89 39.58 26.01
CA ASN A 48 -15.32 39.87 26.13
C ASN A 48 -16.10 38.65 26.62
N ASP A 49 -16.57 38.72 27.86
CA ASP A 49 -17.30 37.67 28.58
C ASP A 49 -18.53 37.14 27.83
N GLU A 50 -19.29 38.00 27.15
CA GLU A 50 -20.51 37.59 26.46
C GLU A 50 -20.18 36.84 25.17
N THR A 51 -19.26 37.36 24.38
CA THR A 51 -18.80 36.69 23.15
C THR A 51 -18.05 35.40 23.45
N GLN A 52 -17.28 35.36 24.53
CA GLN A 52 -16.58 34.16 24.97
C GLN A 52 -17.55 33.08 25.44
N LYS A 53 -18.58 33.44 26.22
CA LYS A 53 -19.65 32.51 26.63
C LYS A 53 -20.42 31.96 25.41
N ALA A 54 -20.71 32.81 24.42
CA ALA A 54 -21.35 32.38 23.18
C ALA A 54 -20.46 31.39 22.40
N TRP A 55 -19.17 31.68 22.26
CA TRP A 55 -18.20 30.80 21.61
C TRP A 55 -18.11 29.44 22.32
N ILE A 56 -17.97 29.42 23.65
CA ILE A 56 -17.90 28.17 24.44
C ILE A 56 -19.17 27.33 24.25
N LYS A 57 -20.34 27.98 24.24
CA LYS A 57 -21.62 27.29 24.00
C LYS A 57 -21.68 26.70 22.59
N ASN A 58 -21.21 27.42 21.59
CA ASN A 58 -21.18 26.96 20.21
C ASN A 58 -20.20 25.80 20.03
N ASP A 59 -19.00 25.88 20.62
CA ASP A 59 -18.01 24.80 20.62
C ASP A 59 -18.56 23.53 21.31
N ALA A 60 -19.18 23.67 22.49
CA ALA A 60 -19.83 22.54 23.17
C ALA A 60 -20.98 21.93 22.34
N THR A 61 -21.73 22.77 21.62
CA THR A 61 -22.79 22.31 20.70
C THR A 61 -22.19 21.53 19.53
N ALA A 62 -21.08 22.01 18.97
CA ALA A 62 -20.37 21.33 17.89
C ALA A 62 -19.77 20.00 18.36
N MET A 63 -19.15 19.96 19.55
CA MET A 63 -18.67 18.73 20.18
C MET A 63 -19.80 17.71 20.30
N PHE A 64 -20.95 18.11 20.83
CA PHE A 64 -22.11 17.22 20.97
C PHE A 64 -22.59 16.67 19.62
N ILE A 65 -22.64 17.50 18.58
CA ILE A 65 -23.03 17.06 17.22
C ILE A 65 -22.02 16.05 16.67
N LEU A 66 -20.73 16.36 16.77
CA LEU A 66 -19.66 15.47 16.31
C LEU A 66 -19.73 14.13 17.01
N THR A 67 -19.76 14.11 18.35
CA THR A 67 -19.78 12.85 19.12
C THR A 67 -21.06 12.05 18.95
N SER A 68 -22.21 12.71 18.77
CA SER A 68 -23.49 12.02 18.51
C SER A 68 -23.51 11.28 17.17
N ALA A 69 -22.70 11.71 16.21
CA ALA A 69 -22.57 11.11 14.89
C ALA A 69 -21.45 10.06 14.80
N LEU A 70 -20.86 9.65 15.92
CA LEU A 70 -19.82 8.62 16.00
C LEU A 70 -20.36 7.37 16.70
N ASP A 71 -19.82 6.20 16.33
CA ASP A 71 -19.95 5.00 17.14
C ASP A 71 -18.97 4.99 18.31
N TYR A 72 -19.23 4.13 19.30
CA TYR A 72 -18.44 4.07 20.54
C TYR A 72 -16.95 3.85 20.30
N ALA A 73 -16.58 3.04 19.31
CA ALA A 73 -15.18 2.80 18.97
C ALA A 73 -14.45 4.09 18.55
N GLN A 74 -15.14 4.97 17.82
CA GLN A 74 -14.61 6.25 17.37
C GLN A 74 -14.61 7.28 18.50
N ILE A 75 -15.61 7.26 19.39
CA ILE A 75 -15.65 8.10 20.58
C ILE A 75 -14.40 7.85 21.44
N THR A 76 -14.01 6.59 21.64
CA THR A 76 -12.81 6.24 22.42
C THR A 76 -11.52 6.88 21.87
N LEU A 77 -11.44 7.15 20.56
CA LEU A 77 -10.26 7.78 19.95
C LEU A 77 -10.12 9.28 20.28
N ILE A 78 -11.22 9.92 20.70
CA ILE A 78 -11.34 11.36 20.91
C ILE A 78 -11.69 11.74 22.36
N GLU A 79 -11.70 10.79 23.31
CA GLU A 79 -12.07 11.03 24.72
C GLU A 79 -11.23 12.11 25.40
N ASN A 80 -9.99 12.31 24.96
CA ASN A 80 -9.08 13.32 25.48
C ASN A 80 -9.18 14.68 24.76
N CYS A 81 -10.10 14.85 23.81
CA CYS A 81 -10.27 16.10 23.08
C CYS A 81 -11.18 17.07 23.86
N GLU A 82 -10.70 18.30 24.06
CA GLU A 82 -11.37 19.33 24.88
C GLU A 82 -12.15 20.37 24.06
N SER A 83 -12.07 20.31 22.72
CA SER A 83 -12.79 21.22 21.82
C SER A 83 -13.26 20.49 20.57
N SER A 84 -14.25 21.06 19.89
CA SER A 84 -14.76 20.51 18.62
C SER A 84 -13.69 20.50 17.54
N HIS A 85 -12.77 21.47 17.58
CA HIS A 85 -11.60 21.53 16.70
C HIS A 85 -10.64 20.36 16.92
N GLN A 86 -10.29 20.05 18.17
CA GLN A 86 -9.43 18.90 18.47
C GLN A 86 -10.08 17.58 18.02
N ILE A 87 -11.41 17.45 18.13
CA ILE A 87 -12.13 16.25 17.67
C ILE A 87 -11.97 16.07 16.16
N ILE A 88 -12.28 17.10 15.36
CA ILE A 88 -12.21 16.95 13.89
C ILE A 88 -10.77 16.74 13.42
N ASP A 89 -9.81 17.43 14.01
CA ASP A 89 -8.38 17.29 13.67
C ASP A 89 -7.87 15.87 14.00
N LYS A 90 -8.27 15.33 15.15
CA LYS A 90 -7.95 13.95 15.52
C LYS A 90 -8.54 12.95 14.52
N LEU A 91 -9.81 13.12 14.13
CA LEU A 91 -10.46 12.24 13.16
C LEU A 91 -9.82 12.36 11.76
N ASP A 92 -9.52 13.59 11.31
CA ASP A 92 -8.82 13.85 10.05
C ASP A 92 -7.45 13.17 10.05
N SER A 93 -6.70 13.23 11.16
CA SER A 93 -5.38 12.59 11.27
C SER A 93 -5.40 11.06 11.14
N ILE A 94 -6.53 10.43 11.49
CA ILE A 94 -6.69 8.96 11.50
C ILE A 94 -7.27 8.47 10.17
N TYR A 95 -8.30 9.16 9.67
CA TYR A 95 -9.17 8.64 8.62
C TYR A 95 -9.03 9.34 7.28
N LEU A 96 -8.49 10.56 7.24
CA LEU A 96 -8.10 11.15 5.98
C LEU A 96 -6.87 10.39 5.48
N GLN A 97 -7.02 9.69 4.35
CA GLN A 97 -5.90 9.00 3.72
C GLN A 97 -4.75 10.00 3.56
N ARG A 98 -3.55 9.62 4.00
CA ARG A 98 -2.35 10.41 3.72
C ARG A 98 -2.31 10.60 2.20
N PRO A 99 -2.19 11.84 1.71
CA PRO A 99 -2.22 12.08 0.28
C PRO A 99 -1.13 11.24 -0.39
N GLU A 100 -1.35 10.77 -1.62
CA GLU A 100 -0.32 10.00 -2.35
C GLU A 100 0.99 10.79 -2.53
N SER A 101 0.94 12.12 -2.35
CA SER A 101 2.10 13.03 -2.29
C SER A 101 2.82 13.04 -0.93
N SER A 102 2.36 12.26 0.06
CA SER A 102 3.04 12.14 1.35
C SER A 102 4.42 11.50 1.15
N LYS A 103 5.46 12.26 1.50
CA LYS A 103 6.86 11.80 1.47
C LYS A 103 7.03 10.45 2.17
N MET A 104 6.44 10.31 3.35
CA MET A 104 6.54 9.08 4.14
C MET A 104 5.94 7.87 3.41
N ILE A 105 4.79 8.02 2.76
CA ILE A 105 4.15 6.94 1.99
C ILE A 105 4.95 6.60 0.73
N ALA A 106 5.51 7.60 0.04
CA ALA A 106 6.37 7.36 -1.11
C ALA A 106 7.64 6.57 -0.73
N HIS A 107 8.28 6.94 0.39
CA HIS A 107 9.42 6.19 0.94
C HIS A 107 9.03 4.77 1.34
N GLU A 108 7.90 4.62 2.04
CA GLU A 108 7.39 3.31 2.45
C GLU A 108 7.21 2.38 1.24
N ARG A 109 6.52 2.86 0.18
CA ARG A 109 6.33 2.12 -1.07
C ARG A 109 7.67 1.74 -1.70
N PHE A 110 8.63 2.66 -1.77
CA PHE A 110 9.97 2.37 -2.31
C PHE A 110 10.71 1.30 -1.49
N HIS A 111 10.72 1.40 -0.16
CA HIS A 111 11.47 0.47 0.70
C HIS A 111 10.81 -0.92 0.80
N GLN A 112 9.48 -0.98 0.86
CA GLN A 112 8.74 -2.24 0.97
C GLN A 112 8.63 -2.99 -0.36
N TYR A 113 8.74 -2.32 -1.51
CA TYR A 113 8.64 -2.96 -2.82
C TYR A 113 9.57 -4.18 -2.95
N ARG A 114 9.06 -5.26 -3.54
CA ARG A 114 9.78 -6.47 -3.91
C ARG A 114 9.29 -6.93 -5.28
N MET A 115 10.16 -7.57 -6.08
CA MET A 115 9.73 -8.22 -7.31
C MET A 115 8.75 -9.34 -6.99
N LYS A 116 7.64 -9.44 -7.72
CA LYS A 116 6.73 -10.59 -7.61
C LYS A 116 7.17 -11.69 -8.56
N ASP A 117 6.84 -12.94 -8.24
CA ASP A 117 7.17 -14.09 -9.11
C ASP A 117 6.49 -14.01 -10.49
N SER A 118 5.40 -13.26 -10.61
CA SER A 118 4.67 -13.02 -11.85
C SER A 118 5.27 -11.91 -12.72
N ASP A 119 6.14 -11.07 -12.16
CA ASP A 119 6.69 -9.92 -12.88
C ASP A 119 7.87 -10.39 -13.73
N SER A 120 8.01 -9.86 -14.94
CA SER A 120 9.27 -9.95 -15.68
C SER A 120 10.33 -9.01 -15.07
N VAL A 121 11.60 -9.29 -15.31
CA VAL A 121 12.72 -8.42 -14.90
C VAL A 121 12.56 -7.01 -15.46
N ALA A 122 12.11 -6.86 -16.71
CA ALA A 122 11.87 -5.54 -17.30
C ALA A 122 10.80 -4.75 -16.55
N GLN A 123 9.67 -5.38 -16.22
CA GLN A 123 8.62 -4.76 -15.41
C GLN A 123 9.10 -4.44 -13.99
N HIS A 124 9.92 -5.32 -13.41
CA HIS A 124 10.51 -5.08 -12.10
C HIS A 124 11.37 -3.81 -12.09
N ILE A 125 12.27 -3.66 -13.06
CA ILE A 125 13.13 -2.48 -13.20
C ILE A 125 12.29 -1.22 -13.38
N GLU A 126 11.32 -1.25 -14.30
CA GLU A 126 10.41 -0.13 -14.56
C GLU A 126 9.65 0.29 -13.28
N ASN A 127 9.19 -0.67 -12.48
CA ASN A 127 8.52 -0.39 -11.22
C ASN A 127 9.44 0.31 -10.20
N VAL A 128 10.70 -0.12 -10.07
CA VAL A 128 11.67 0.55 -9.18
C VAL A 128 11.97 1.97 -9.67
N GLU A 129 12.20 2.15 -10.97
CA GLU A 129 12.45 3.47 -11.55
C GLU A 129 11.25 4.41 -11.38
N ASN A 130 10.02 3.91 -11.55
CA ASN A 130 8.81 4.67 -11.31
C ASN A 130 8.65 5.08 -9.84
N LEU A 131 9.01 4.22 -8.88
CA LEU A 131 9.01 4.58 -7.46
C LEU A 131 10.08 5.63 -7.14
N ALA A 132 11.28 5.52 -7.72
CA ALA A 132 12.34 6.52 -7.58
C ALA A 132 11.94 7.88 -8.20
N LYS A 133 11.25 7.85 -9.36
CA LYS A 133 10.71 9.05 -9.99
C LYS A 133 9.66 9.73 -9.11
N LYS A 134 8.73 8.96 -8.52
CA LYS A 134 7.73 9.52 -7.58
C LYS A 134 8.38 10.21 -6.38
N LEU A 135 9.48 9.67 -5.85
CA LEU A 135 10.27 10.31 -4.80
C LEU A 135 10.91 11.62 -5.30
N LYS A 136 11.47 11.60 -6.53
CA LYS A 136 12.05 12.79 -7.15
C LYS A 136 11.03 13.90 -7.36
N ASP A 137 9.83 13.55 -7.79
CA ASP A 137 8.74 14.51 -8.06
C ASP A 137 8.29 15.26 -6.79
N ILE A 138 8.51 14.68 -5.60
CA ILE A 138 8.24 15.32 -4.29
C ILE A 138 9.49 15.89 -3.62
N GLY A 139 10.59 16.03 -4.38
CA GLY A 139 11.84 16.67 -3.95
C GLY A 139 12.84 15.75 -3.24
N GLU A 140 12.63 14.43 -3.25
CA GLU A 140 13.54 13.44 -2.64
C GLU A 140 14.40 12.78 -3.73
N THR A 141 15.72 12.99 -3.68
CA THR A 141 16.62 12.39 -4.68
C THR A 141 17.02 10.98 -4.30
N VAL A 142 16.81 10.02 -5.21
CA VAL A 142 17.33 8.66 -5.10
C VAL A 142 18.50 8.51 -6.07
N SER A 143 19.67 8.10 -5.57
CA SER A 143 20.86 7.91 -6.41
C SER A 143 20.75 6.66 -7.29
N ASP A 144 21.41 6.66 -8.44
CA ASP A 144 21.48 5.49 -9.32
C ASP A 144 22.02 4.25 -8.59
N ALA A 145 22.98 4.42 -7.68
CA ALA A 145 23.50 3.36 -6.83
C ALA A 145 22.41 2.77 -5.91
N ALA A 146 21.54 3.60 -5.34
CA ALA A 146 20.41 3.14 -4.53
C ALA A 146 19.36 2.42 -5.39
N ILE A 147 19.09 2.90 -6.61
CA ILE A 147 18.18 2.25 -7.57
C ILE A 147 18.72 0.87 -7.96
N MET A 148 19.99 0.77 -8.35
CA MET A 148 20.63 -0.51 -8.68
C MET A 148 20.61 -1.48 -7.49
N THR A 149 20.95 -0.98 -6.30
CA THR A 149 20.91 -1.77 -5.05
C THR A 149 19.49 -2.28 -4.81
N LYS A 150 18.48 -1.44 -5.01
CA LYS A 150 17.08 -1.80 -4.84
C LYS A 150 16.68 -2.91 -5.81
N ILE A 151 16.97 -2.76 -7.11
CA ILE A 151 16.71 -3.79 -8.12
C ILE A 151 17.32 -5.13 -7.66
N ILE A 152 18.63 -5.16 -7.43
CA ILE A 152 19.37 -6.40 -7.12
C ILE A 152 18.92 -7.05 -5.81
N SER A 153 18.65 -6.25 -4.76
CA SER A 153 18.27 -6.77 -3.44
C SER A 153 16.85 -7.32 -3.38
N THR A 154 16.03 -7.03 -4.39
CA THR A 154 14.63 -7.44 -4.42
C THR A 154 14.29 -8.45 -5.50
N LEU A 155 15.31 -8.95 -6.22
CA LEU A 155 15.19 -10.08 -7.12
C LEU A 155 14.88 -11.38 -6.37
N PRO A 156 14.11 -12.31 -6.97
CA PRO A 156 13.91 -13.64 -6.43
C PRO A 156 15.20 -14.46 -6.33
N GLN A 157 15.17 -15.51 -5.52
CA GLN A 157 16.33 -16.37 -5.22
C GLN A 157 16.98 -17.00 -6.47
N LYS A 158 16.22 -17.21 -7.55
CA LYS A 158 16.75 -17.75 -8.82
C LYS A 158 17.85 -16.88 -9.45
N PHE A 159 17.93 -15.59 -9.09
CA PHE A 159 18.95 -14.64 -9.55
C PHE A 159 20.15 -14.52 -8.59
N LEU A 160 20.32 -15.41 -7.61
CA LEU A 160 21.45 -15.35 -6.67
C LEU A 160 22.82 -15.32 -7.37
N ASN A 161 23.00 -16.15 -8.40
CA ASN A 161 24.26 -16.24 -9.14
C ASN A 161 24.56 -14.91 -9.85
N PHE A 162 23.53 -14.33 -10.48
CA PHE A 162 23.63 -12.99 -11.06
C PHE A 162 24.06 -11.95 -10.03
N ARG A 163 23.43 -11.94 -8.85
CA ARG A 163 23.75 -10.98 -7.78
C ARG A 163 25.23 -11.06 -7.38
N GLN A 164 25.78 -12.26 -7.22
CA GLN A 164 27.20 -12.45 -6.89
C GLN A 164 28.11 -11.96 -8.02
N ALA A 165 27.77 -12.29 -9.27
CA ALA A 165 28.53 -11.85 -10.43
C ALA A 165 28.49 -10.32 -10.60
N TRP A 166 27.36 -9.68 -10.28
CA TRP A 166 27.24 -8.22 -10.32
C TRP A 166 28.15 -7.52 -9.32
N LEU A 167 28.25 -8.05 -8.09
CA LEU A 167 29.14 -7.48 -7.05
C LEU A 167 30.62 -7.52 -7.43
N SER A 168 31.00 -8.33 -8.42
CA SER A 168 32.37 -8.42 -8.94
C SER A 168 32.63 -7.48 -10.14
N VAL A 169 31.62 -6.72 -10.59
CA VAL A 169 31.76 -5.74 -11.68
C VAL A 169 32.46 -4.50 -11.16
N SER A 170 33.40 -3.96 -11.93
CA SER A 170 34.10 -2.72 -11.60
C SER A 170 33.14 -1.53 -11.49
N GLU A 171 33.41 -0.61 -10.56
CA GLU A 171 32.50 0.51 -10.23
C GLU A 171 32.13 1.37 -11.44
N ASP A 172 33.09 1.62 -12.34
CA ASP A 172 32.90 2.38 -13.58
C ASP A 172 31.87 1.74 -14.54
N ARG A 173 31.66 0.42 -14.41
CA ARG A 173 30.70 -0.34 -15.22
C ARG A 173 29.39 -0.61 -14.50
N GLN A 174 29.28 -0.26 -13.21
CA GLN A 174 28.03 -0.38 -12.46
C GLN A 174 27.10 0.79 -12.83
N THR A 175 26.43 0.66 -13.97
CA THR A 175 25.44 1.62 -14.46
C THR A 175 24.10 0.93 -14.60
N LEU A 176 22.99 1.68 -14.45
CA LEU A 176 21.64 1.17 -14.64
C LEU A 176 21.48 0.48 -16.00
N ARG A 177 22.03 1.09 -17.06
CA ARG A 177 22.01 0.52 -18.41
C ARG A 177 22.66 -0.87 -18.48
N ASN A 178 23.86 -1.01 -17.91
CA ASN A 178 24.57 -2.29 -17.91
C ASN A 178 23.85 -3.33 -17.04
N LEU A 179 23.31 -2.91 -15.89
CA LEU A 179 22.51 -3.76 -15.02
C LEU A 179 21.29 -4.31 -15.75
N THR A 180 20.50 -3.44 -16.38
CA THR A 180 19.30 -3.80 -17.13
C THR A 180 19.62 -4.79 -18.25
N SER A 181 20.63 -4.51 -19.08
CA SER A 181 21.00 -5.40 -20.18
C SER A 181 21.35 -6.81 -19.66
N ARG A 182 22.22 -6.90 -18.65
CA ARG A 182 22.67 -8.21 -18.15
C ARG A 182 21.56 -8.97 -17.42
N LEU A 183 20.67 -8.27 -16.71
CA LEU A 183 19.54 -8.90 -16.01
C LEU A 183 18.51 -9.49 -16.98
N VAL A 184 18.22 -8.79 -18.08
CA VAL A 184 17.30 -9.27 -19.11
C VAL A 184 17.90 -10.50 -19.82
N ASP A 185 19.20 -10.48 -20.13
CA ASP A 185 19.89 -11.65 -20.69
C ASP A 185 19.86 -12.85 -19.74
N GLU A 186 20.04 -12.62 -18.43
CA GLU A 186 19.95 -13.66 -17.41
C GLU A 186 18.54 -14.26 -17.30
N GLU A 187 17.49 -13.44 -17.35
CA GLU A 187 16.10 -13.93 -17.34
C GLU A 187 15.83 -14.86 -18.52
N ALA A 188 16.31 -14.51 -19.72
CA ALA A 188 16.19 -15.36 -20.90
C ALA A 188 16.95 -16.70 -20.73
N ASN A 189 18.16 -16.66 -20.17
CA ASN A 189 18.95 -17.87 -19.90
C ASN A 189 18.27 -18.79 -18.89
N LEU A 190 17.74 -18.25 -17.78
CA LEU A 190 17.01 -19.02 -16.78
C LEU A 190 15.78 -19.69 -17.40
N SER A 191 15.02 -18.97 -18.24
CA SER A 191 13.87 -19.55 -18.93
C SER A 191 14.25 -20.70 -19.88
N LEU A 192 15.38 -20.60 -20.58
CA LEU A 192 15.89 -21.69 -21.42
C LEU A 192 16.26 -22.92 -20.60
N VAL A 193 16.92 -22.74 -19.46
CA VAL A 193 17.28 -23.84 -18.55
C VAL A 193 16.03 -24.54 -18.01
N GLU A 194 15.03 -23.78 -17.55
CA GLU A 194 13.74 -24.32 -17.07
C GLU A 194 13.02 -25.13 -18.17
N GLN A 195 13.04 -24.65 -19.42
CA GLN A 195 12.47 -25.38 -20.57
C GLN A 195 13.23 -26.68 -20.89
N MET A 196 14.56 -26.69 -20.77
CA MET A 196 15.37 -27.89 -20.98
C MET A 196 15.14 -28.94 -19.88
N GLU A 197 15.05 -28.52 -18.62
CA GLU A 197 14.79 -29.39 -17.48
C GLU A 197 13.39 -30.02 -17.55
N THR A 198 12.38 -29.24 -17.91
CA THR A 198 11.01 -29.73 -18.13
C THR A 198 10.93 -30.72 -19.31
N ALA A 199 11.62 -30.46 -20.42
CA ALA A 199 11.70 -31.41 -21.53
C ALA A 199 12.38 -32.73 -21.13
N PHE A 200 13.48 -32.65 -20.36
CA PHE A 200 14.21 -33.83 -19.89
C PHE A 200 13.38 -34.69 -18.93
N THR A 201 12.67 -34.07 -17.98
CA THR A 201 11.80 -34.79 -17.02
C THR A 201 10.62 -35.48 -17.72
N VAL A 202 9.99 -34.84 -18.70
CA VAL A 202 8.92 -35.45 -19.52
C VAL A 202 9.44 -36.64 -20.35
N SER A 203 10.63 -36.51 -20.93
CA SER A 203 11.24 -37.60 -21.72
C SER A 203 11.62 -38.82 -20.86
N SER A 204 12.11 -38.59 -19.63
CA SER A 204 12.46 -39.65 -18.69
C SER A 204 11.22 -40.36 -18.12
N GLY A 205 10.13 -39.64 -17.87
CA GLY A 205 8.84 -40.23 -17.45
C GLY A 205 8.20 -41.13 -18.52
N LYS A 206 8.36 -40.80 -19.80
CA LYS A 206 7.92 -41.67 -20.92
C LYS A 206 8.75 -42.96 -21.04
N ASN A 207 10.04 -42.95 -20.66
CA ASN A 207 10.88 -44.15 -20.69
C ASN A 207 10.65 -45.13 -19.53
N GLN A 208 10.11 -44.69 -18.39
CA GLN A 208 9.70 -45.60 -17.32
C GLN A 208 8.39 -46.33 -17.62
N SER A 209 7.45 -45.67 -18.30
CA SER A 209 6.14 -46.28 -18.67
C SER A 209 6.24 -47.31 -19.80
N THR A 210 7.27 -47.26 -20.66
CA THR A 210 7.50 -48.25 -21.73
C THR A 210 8.25 -49.51 -21.24
N LYS A 211 9.07 -49.41 -20.18
CA LYS A 211 9.74 -50.59 -19.58
C LYS A 211 8.78 -51.49 -18.80
N SER A 212 7.71 -50.95 -18.19
CA SER A 212 6.74 -51.74 -17.42
C SER A 212 5.82 -52.62 -18.28
N LYS A 213 5.65 -52.35 -19.59
CA LYS A 213 4.82 -53.17 -20.48
C LYS A 213 5.55 -54.35 -21.13
N ARG A 214 6.88 -54.43 -21.03
CA ARG A 214 7.68 -55.47 -21.70
C ARG A 214 7.96 -56.70 -20.81
N SER A 215 7.70 -56.62 -19.50
CA SER A 215 7.92 -57.74 -18.56
C SER A 215 6.71 -58.66 -18.36
N THR A 216 5.53 -58.36 -18.91
CA THR A 216 4.29 -59.13 -18.66
C THR A 216 3.98 -60.21 -19.71
N LYS A 217 4.86 -60.46 -20.71
CA LYS A 217 4.56 -61.38 -21.83
C LYS A 217 5.36 -62.70 -21.87
N GLN A 218 5.89 -63.15 -20.73
CA GLN A 218 6.48 -64.50 -20.60
C GLN A 218 6.01 -65.16 -19.31
N ARG A 219 4.85 -65.84 -19.37
CA ARG A 219 4.48 -67.00 -18.54
C ARG A 219 3.08 -67.45 -18.96
N GLU A 220 3.01 -68.27 -20.01
CA GLU A 220 1.92 -69.23 -20.15
C GLU A 220 2.45 -70.59 -19.64
N PRO A 221 1.73 -71.29 -18.75
CA PRO A 221 2.01 -72.69 -18.47
C PRO A 221 1.26 -73.56 -19.47
N SER A 222 2.04 -74.42 -20.13
CA SER A 222 1.60 -75.59 -20.88
C SER A 222 0.72 -76.51 -20.03
N SER A 223 -0.46 -76.84 -20.55
CA SER A 223 -1.35 -77.89 -20.04
C SER A 223 -0.95 -79.24 -20.63
N SER A 224 -0.63 -80.18 -19.75
CA SER A 224 -0.72 -81.63 -19.93
C SER A 224 -1.50 -82.11 -18.71
N GLY A 225 -2.58 -82.89 -18.80
CA GLY A 225 -2.69 -84.17 -19.48
C GLY A 225 -3.05 -85.17 -18.39
#